data_AF-A0A0M2R5K2-F1
#
_entry.id   AF-A0A0M2R5K2-F1
#
_cell.length_a   1.000
_cell.length_b   1.000
_cell.length_c   1.000
_cell.angle_alpha   90.00
_cell.angle_beta   90.00
_cell.angle_gamma   90.00
#
_symmetry.space_group_name_H-M   'P 1'
#
loop_
_entity.id
_entity.type
_entity.pdbx_description
1 polymer ?
#
loop_
_entity_poly.entity_id
_entity_poly.type
_entity_poly.pdbx_seq_one_letter_code
_entity_poly.pdbx_strand_id
1 'polypeptide(L)'
;MPVPSKKVLTILFSISLALNIFMGGLIGSHIWHARTYGLNAMHEKSQAQRKQWRSLSSEQRDLFKEIWREHKSDIKSSFKDLRASHKKLKNNLKGKTERAEFEAAFDIFVAEQSEVHRQTVDKLLDIAMTLPPEDRSTFLSLWGTGPRHGRP
;
A
#
# COMPACT_ATOMS: atom_id res chain seq x y z
N MET A 1 -43.84 -17.13 33.73
CA MET A 1 -43.14 -16.40 32.65
C MET A 1 -43.75 -16.82 31.33
N PRO A 2 -44.27 -15.91 30.50
CA PRO A 2 -44.90 -16.29 29.23
C PRO A 2 -43.83 -16.84 28.28
N VAL A 3 -44.05 -18.05 27.76
CA VAL A 3 -43.14 -18.71 26.81
C VAL A 3 -43.29 -18.00 25.45
N PRO A 4 -42.21 -17.44 24.87
CA PRO A 4 -42.29 -16.73 23.60
C PRO A 4 -42.76 -17.67 22.48
N SER A 5 -43.67 -17.18 21.62
CA SER A 5 -44.23 -17.99 20.54
C SER A 5 -43.15 -18.42 19.54
N LYS A 6 -43.33 -19.60 18.91
CA LYS A 6 -42.38 -20.15 17.92
C LYS A 6 -41.98 -19.12 16.84
N LYS A 7 -42.92 -18.30 16.38
CA LYS A 7 -42.68 -17.24 15.38
C LYS A 7 -41.69 -16.17 15.88
N VAL A 8 -41.82 -15.75 17.14
CA VAL A 8 -40.92 -14.76 17.77
C VAL A 8 -39.52 -15.35 17.96
N LEU A 9 -39.44 -16.64 18.36
CA LEU A 9 -38.17 -17.33 18.51
C LEU A 9 -37.42 -17.46 17.18
N THR A 10 -38.14 -17.81 16.10
CA THR A 10 -37.55 -17.93 14.75
C THR A 10 -37.06 -16.58 14.23
N ILE A 11 -37.80 -15.49 14.47
CA ILE A 11 -37.38 -14.14 14.09
C ILE A 11 -36.09 -13.74 14.82
N LEU A 12 -36.03 -13.97 16.14
CA LEU A 12 -34.83 -13.67 16.93
C LEU A 12 -33.61 -14.48 16.48
N PHE A 13 -33.79 -15.77 16.17
CA PHE A 13 -32.72 -16.61 15.64
C PHE A 13 -32.25 -16.15 14.26
N SER A 14 -33.18 -15.73 13.40
CA SER A 14 -32.87 -15.25 12.04
C SER A 14 -32.07 -13.95 12.08
N ILE A 15 -32.46 -13.03 12.97
CA ILE A 15 -31.74 -11.76 13.21
C ILE A 15 -30.34 -12.04 13.78
N SER A 16 -30.23 -12.95 14.76
CA SER A 16 -28.94 -13.33 15.35
C SER A 16 -28.00 -13.98 14.32
N LEU A 17 -28.53 -14.83 13.43
CA LEU A 17 -27.76 -15.45 12.37
C LEU A 17 -27.27 -14.41 11.34
N ALA A 18 -28.15 -13.49 10.92
CA ALA A 18 -27.79 -12.42 9.99
C ALA A 18 -26.69 -11.50 10.55
N LEU A 19 -26.78 -11.15 11.85
CA LEU A 19 -25.75 -10.36 12.54
C LEU A 19 -24.40 -11.08 12.61
N ASN A 20 -24.40 -12.39 12.86
CA ASN A 20 -23.16 -13.17 12.89
C ASN A 20 -22.51 -13.29 11.51
N ILE A 21 -23.29 -13.51 10.45
CA ILE A 21 -22.78 -13.53 9.06
C ILE A 21 -22.24 -12.16 8.67
N PHE A 22 -22.93 -11.08 9.05
CA PHE A 22 -22.50 -9.71 8.79
C PHE A 22 -21.19 -9.36 9.53
N MET A 23 -21.08 -9.70 10.81
CA MET A 23 -19.81 -9.52 11.55
C MET A 23 -18.68 -10.39 10.98
N GLY A 24 -18.97 -11.65 10.63
CA GLY A 24 -18.00 -12.54 9.99
C GLY A 24 -17.51 -12.00 8.65
N GLY A 25 -18.40 -11.42 7.86
CA GLY A 25 -18.07 -10.74 6.60
C GLY A 25 -17.22 -9.48 6.81
N LEU A 26 -17.53 -8.66 7.82
CA LEU A 26 -16.75 -7.47 8.17
C LEU A 26 -15.35 -7.82 8.68
N ILE A 27 -15.23 -8.79 9.58
CA ILE A 27 -13.94 -9.26 10.11
C ILE A 27 -13.13 -9.95 9.01
N GLY A 28 -13.76 -10.80 8.20
CA GLY A 28 -13.13 -11.45 7.05
C GLY A 28 -12.63 -10.45 6.01
N SER A 29 -13.44 -9.43 5.68
CA SER A 29 -13.06 -8.34 4.79
C SER A 29 -11.90 -7.51 5.36
N HIS A 30 -11.95 -7.15 6.65
CA HIS A 30 -10.86 -6.43 7.29
C HIS A 30 -9.57 -7.24 7.38
N ILE A 31 -9.63 -8.54 7.66
CA ILE A 31 -8.46 -9.43 7.67
C ILE A 31 -7.91 -9.59 6.24
N TRP A 32 -8.78 -9.78 5.24
CA TRP A 32 -8.39 -9.86 3.84
C TRP A 32 -7.72 -8.57 3.36
N HIS A 33 -8.29 -7.40 3.67
CA HIS A 33 -7.70 -6.10 3.38
C HIS A 33 -6.45 -5.83 4.19
N ALA A 34 -6.36 -6.21 5.47
CA ALA A 34 -5.15 -6.08 6.27
C ALA A 34 -4.02 -7.00 5.77
N ARG A 35 -4.33 -8.16 5.19
CA ARG A 35 -3.33 -9.07 4.62
C ARG A 35 -2.85 -8.61 3.24
N THR A 36 -3.68 -7.91 2.48
CA THR A 36 -3.34 -7.37 1.15
C THR A 36 -2.75 -5.94 1.20
N TYR A 37 -3.16 -5.12 2.17
CA TYR A 37 -2.80 -3.69 2.28
C TYR A 37 -2.26 -3.26 3.66
N GLY A 38 -2.15 -4.17 4.64
CA GLY A 38 -1.80 -3.80 6.02
C GLY A 38 -0.35 -3.35 6.22
N LEU A 39 -0.19 -2.38 7.12
CA LEU A 39 1.05 -1.72 7.56
C LEU A 39 2.25 -2.65 7.81
N ASN A 40 2.01 -3.91 8.22
CA ASN A 40 3.08 -4.87 8.52
C ASN A 40 3.86 -5.33 7.29
N ALA A 41 3.27 -5.28 6.09
CA ALA A 41 3.98 -5.58 4.86
C ALA A 41 5.05 -4.53 4.53
N MET A 42 4.96 -3.30 5.06
CA MET A 42 5.95 -2.25 4.78
C MET A 42 7.26 -2.42 5.58
N HIS A 43 7.21 -2.90 6.82
CA HIS A 43 8.41 -3.07 7.64
C HIS A 43 9.26 -4.27 7.23
N GLU A 44 8.64 -5.38 6.82
CA GLU A 44 9.37 -6.54 6.29
C GLU A 44 10.02 -6.24 4.93
N LYS A 45 9.32 -5.49 4.06
CA LYS A 45 9.84 -5.08 2.74
C LYS A 45 11.14 -4.28 2.85
N SER A 46 11.23 -3.33 3.78
CA SER A 46 12.43 -2.49 3.96
C SER A 46 13.70 -3.29 4.29
N GLN A 47 13.57 -4.32 5.15
CA GLN A 47 14.70 -5.20 5.53
C GLN A 47 15.10 -6.15 4.39
N ALA A 48 14.12 -6.70 3.67
CA ALA A 48 14.37 -7.58 2.53
C ALA A 48 15.04 -6.83 1.38
N GLN A 49 14.55 -5.63 1.04
CA GLN A 49 15.16 -4.76 0.03
C GLN A 49 16.61 -4.43 0.40
N ARG A 50 16.89 -4.00 1.64
CA ARG A 50 18.27 -3.68 2.08
C ARG A 50 19.26 -4.84 1.94
N LYS A 51 18.82 -6.09 2.10
CA LYS A 51 19.68 -7.27 1.90
C LYS A 51 19.98 -7.52 0.42
N GLN A 52 19.01 -7.35 -0.45
CA GLN A 52 19.20 -7.51 -1.90
C GLN A 52 20.12 -6.44 -2.52
N TRP A 53 20.11 -5.20 -1.99
CA TRP A 53 21.06 -4.17 -2.43
C TRP A 53 22.52 -4.54 -2.12
N ARG A 54 22.77 -5.37 -1.10
CA ARG A 54 24.13 -5.80 -0.72
C ARG A 54 24.66 -6.95 -1.57
N SER A 55 23.80 -7.72 -2.23
CA SER A 55 24.20 -8.82 -3.11
C SER A 55 24.60 -8.38 -4.52
N LEU A 56 24.40 -7.11 -4.87
CA LEU A 56 24.80 -6.54 -6.16
C LEU A 56 26.30 -6.22 -6.20
N SER A 57 26.90 -6.35 -7.38
CA SER A 57 28.27 -5.86 -7.63
C SER A 57 28.35 -4.34 -7.44
N SER A 58 29.55 -3.79 -7.28
CA SER A 58 29.73 -2.32 -7.19
C SER A 58 29.29 -1.63 -8.48
N GLU A 59 29.65 -2.21 -9.64
CA GLU A 59 29.29 -1.69 -10.96
C GLU A 59 27.78 -1.66 -11.18
N GLN A 60 27.07 -2.74 -10.83
CA GLN A 60 25.61 -2.80 -10.93
C GLN A 60 24.94 -1.76 -10.02
N ARG A 61 25.45 -1.58 -8.79
CA ARG A 61 24.92 -0.56 -7.87
C ARG A 61 25.09 0.86 -8.39
N ASP A 62 26.22 1.16 -9.01
CA ASP A 62 26.49 2.51 -9.51
C ASP A 62 25.69 2.79 -10.79
N LEU A 63 25.54 1.80 -11.67
CA LEU A 63 24.63 1.86 -12.81
C LEU A 63 23.18 2.15 -12.36
N PHE A 64 22.67 1.41 -11.37
CA PHE A 64 21.31 1.64 -10.86
C PHE A 64 21.14 3.02 -10.22
N LYS A 65 22.16 3.54 -9.52
CA LYS A 65 22.10 4.87 -8.92
C LYS A 65 22.11 5.96 -9.98
N GLU A 66 22.90 5.80 -11.03
CA GLU A 66 23.02 6.77 -12.13
C GLU A 66 21.68 6.90 -12.86
N ILE A 67 21.15 5.76 -13.33
CA ILE A 67 19.87 5.73 -14.03
C ILE A 67 18.73 6.24 -13.13
N TRP A 68 18.72 5.85 -11.85
CA TRP A 68 17.74 6.40 -10.91
C TRP A 68 17.89 7.90 -10.70
N ARG A 69 19.10 8.45 -10.65
CA ARG A 69 19.31 9.90 -10.46
C ARG A 69 18.77 10.70 -11.64
N GLU A 70 18.91 10.19 -12.86
CA GLU A 70 18.38 10.80 -14.07
C GLU A 70 16.85 10.93 -14.00
N HIS A 71 16.17 9.82 -13.72
CA HIS A 71 14.70 9.78 -13.66
C HIS A 71 14.10 10.33 -12.36
N LYS A 72 14.87 10.45 -11.29
CA LYS A 72 14.41 11.01 -10.01
C LYS A 72 13.95 12.46 -10.15
N SER A 73 14.54 13.20 -11.09
CA SER A 73 14.19 14.61 -11.32
C SER A 73 12.71 14.77 -11.72
N ASP A 74 12.19 13.85 -12.54
CA ASP A 74 10.80 13.82 -13.02
C ASP A 74 9.77 13.59 -11.90
N ILE A 75 10.07 12.70 -10.95
CA ILE A 75 9.14 12.31 -9.88
C ILE A 75 9.25 13.26 -8.67
N LYS A 76 10.29 14.11 -8.63
CA LYS A 76 10.60 14.96 -7.47
C LYS A 76 9.45 15.92 -7.11
N SER A 77 8.77 16.47 -8.10
CA SER A 77 7.60 17.34 -7.93
C SER A 77 6.46 16.59 -7.26
N SER A 78 6.08 15.42 -7.76
CA SER A 78 5.00 14.60 -7.20
C SER A 78 5.29 14.17 -5.75
N PHE A 79 6.55 13.85 -5.44
CA PHE A 79 6.96 13.59 -4.05
C PHE A 79 6.95 14.83 -3.16
N LYS A 80 7.05 16.04 -3.72
CA LYS A 80 6.92 17.30 -2.95
C LYS A 80 5.45 17.53 -2.62
N ASP A 81 4.56 17.29 -3.57
CA ASP A 81 3.11 17.48 -3.42
C ASP A 81 2.56 16.47 -2.39
N LEU A 82 2.93 15.19 -2.49
CA LEU A 82 2.58 14.16 -1.51
C LEU A 82 3.05 14.52 -0.08
N ARG A 83 4.22 15.14 0.06
CA ARG A 83 4.69 15.60 1.39
C ARG A 83 3.87 16.78 1.90
N ALA A 84 3.41 17.66 1.02
CA ALA A 84 2.58 18.80 1.37
C ALA A 84 1.18 18.34 1.82
N SER A 85 0.53 17.42 1.09
CA SER A 85 -0.77 16.84 1.48
C SER A 85 -0.65 16.04 2.78
N HIS A 86 0.41 15.24 2.95
CA HIS A 86 0.65 14.53 4.21
C HIS A 86 0.84 15.49 5.39
N LYS A 87 1.57 16.61 5.19
CA LYS A 87 1.70 17.67 6.21
C LYS A 87 0.35 18.30 6.54
N LYS A 88 -0.49 18.56 5.53
CA LYS A 88 -1.86 19.06 5.70
C LYS A 88 -2.71 18.09 6.51
N LEU A 89 -2.67 16.80 6.18
CA LEU A 89 -3.37 15.75 6.92
C LEU A 89 -2.92 15.68 8.39
N LYS A 90 -1.61 15.74 8.63
CA LYS A 90 -1.04 15.77 9.99
C LYS A 90 -1.46 17.01 10.78
N ASN A 91 -1.56 18.16 10.13
CA ASN A 91 -2.04 19.38 10.76
C ASN A 91 -3.54 19.29 11.09
N ASN A 92 -4.33 18.71 10.19
CA ASN A 92 -5.76 18.49 10.43
C ASN A 92 -6.01 17.55 11.63
N LEU A 93 -5.16 16.53 11.82
CA LEU A 93 -5.21 15.63 12.99
C LEU A 93 -4.86 16.31 14.31
N LYS A 94 -4.09 17.41 14.28
CA LYS A 94 -3.67 18.15 15.48
C LYS A 94 -4.64 19.28 15.86
N GLY A 95 -5.44 19.74 14.90
CA GLY A 95 -6.42 20.81 15.10
C GLY A 95 -7.83 20.30 15.40
N LYS A 96 -8.75 21.22 15.66
CA LYS A 96 -10.19 20.95 15.57
C LYS A 96 -10.60 21.08 14.11
N THR A 97 -10.49 19.99 13.37
CA THR A 97 -10.87 19.95 11.95
C THR A 97 -12.20 19.23 11.82
N GLU A 98 -13.13 19.81 11.08
CA GLU A 98 -14.41 19.18 10.78
C GLU A 98 -14.21 17.94 9.89
N ARG A 99 -15.07 16.93 10.06
CA ARG A 99 -14.94 15.65 9.34
C ARG A 99 -14.87 15.81 7.83
N ALA A 100 -15.68 16.71 7.26
CA ALA A 100 -15.71 16.97 5.83
C ALA A 100 -14.37 17.53 5.28
N GLU A 101 -13.71 18.40 6.04
CA GLU A 101 -12.40 18.96 5.66
C GLU A 101 -11.29 17.92 5.78
N PHE A 102 -11.41 16.99 6.73
CA PHE A 102 -10.50 15.86 6.86
C PHE A 102 -10.66 14.86 5.70
N GLU A 103 -11.88 14.47 5.36
CA GLU A 103 -12.18 13.56 4.24
C GLU A 103 -11.66 14.14 2.91
N ALA A 104 -11.92 15.42 2.62
CA ALA A 104 -11.40 16.07 1.42
C ALA A 104 -9.85 16.10 1.37
N ALA A 105 -9.19 16.36 2.51
CA ALA A 105 -7.73 16.32 2.58
C ALA A 105 -7.16 14.90 2.45
N PHE A 106 -7.90 13.90 2.94
CA PHE A 106 -7.54 12.49 2.81
C PHE A 106 -7.66 12.01 1.38
N ASP A 107 -8.73 12.37 0.67
CA ASP A 107 -8.93 12.02 -0.74
C ASP A 107 -7.80 12.58 -1.62
N ILE A 108 -7.40 13.84 -1.38
CA ILE A 108 -6.24 14.45 -2.06
C ILE A 108 -4.97 13.66 -1.79
N PHE A 109 -4.71 13.30 -0.54
CA PHE A 109 -3.53 12.50 -0.17
C PHE A 109 -3.53 11.12 -0.85
N VAL A 110 -4.66 10.43 -0.91
CA VAL A 110 -4.79 9.12 -1.57
C VAL A 110 -4.59 9.23 -3.08
N ALA A 111 -5.13 10.28 -3.71
CA ALA A 111 -4.94 10.56 -5.12
C ALA A 111 -3.46 10.82 -5.45
N GLU A 112 -2.80 11.69 -4.68
CA GLU A 112 -1.36 11.98 -4.85
C GLU A 112 -0.49 10.76 -4.55
N GLN A 113 -0.86 9.92 -3.58
CA GLN A 113 -0.14 8.68 -3.28
C GLN A 113 -0.23 7.70 -4.45
N SER A 114 -1.41 7.54 -5.04
CA SER A 114 -1.63 6.68 -6.21
C SER A 114 -0.87 7.21 -7.43
N GLU A 115 -0.86 8.52 -7.64
CA GLU A 115 -0.13 9.14 -8.75
C GLU A 115 1.39 8.97 -8.61
N VAL A 116 1.95 9.23 -7.42
CA VAL A 116 3.37 8.98 -7.14
C VAL A 116 3.70 7.50 -7.33
N HIS A 117 2.83 6.58 -6.90
CA HIS A 117 3.04 5.16 -7.09
C HIS A 117 3.08 4.80 -8.59
N ARG A 118 2.09 5.27 -9.36
CA ARG A 118 2.02 5.09 -10.82
C ARG A 118 3.28 5.59 -11.52
N GLN A 119 3.65 6.86 -11.29
CA GLN A 119 4.86 7.45 -11.87
C GLN A 119 6.13 6.69 -11.47
N THR A 120 6.21 6.22 -10.23
CA THR A 120 7.35 5.42 -9.76
C THR A 120 7.41 4.09 -10.48
N VAL A 121 6.29 3.39 -10.64
CA VAL A 121 6.24 2.11 -11.37
C VAL A 121 6.60 2.30 -12.84
N ASP A 122 6.02 3.30 -13.51
CA ASP A 122 6.31 3.60 -14.92
C ASP A 122 7.81 3.86 -15.12
N LYS A 123 8.42 4.70 -14.27
CA LYS A 123 9.86 4.96 -14.35
C LYS A 123 10.70 3.73 -14.01
N LEU A 124 10.30 2.91 -13.05
CA LEU A 124 11.00 1.65 -12.78
C LEU A 124 10.95 0.69 -13.98
N LEU A 125 9.85 0.70 -14.74
CA LEU A 125 9.73 -0.08 -15.97
C LEU A 125 10.62 0.48 -17.08
N ASP A 126 10.64 1.80 -17.27
CA ASP A 126 11.55 2.46 -18.23
C ASP A 126 13.01 2.06 -17.95
N ILE A 127 13.41 2.11 -16.68
CA ILE A 127 14.74 1.70 -16.23
C ILE A 127 14.96 0.22 -16.48
N ALA A 128 14.00 -0.64 -16.14
CA ALA A 128 14.10 -2.08 -16.39
C ALA A 128 14.33 -2.38 -17.89
N MET A 129 13.76 -1.59 -18.79
CA MET A 129 13.93 -1.78 -20.23
C MET A 129 15.32 -1.35 -20.73
N THR A 130 15.98 -0.40 -20.07
CA THR A 130 17.38 -0.03 -20.37
C THR A 130 18.41 -1.07 -19.92
N LEU A 131 18.02 -1.96 -19.01
CA LEU A 131 18.91 -2.97 -18.45
C LEU A 131 18.96 -4.23 -19.33
N PRO A 132 20.09 -4.97 -19.28
CA PRO A 132 20.19 -6.30 -19.86
C PRO A 132 19.08 -7.22 -19.29
N PRO A 133 18.49 -8.12 -20.10
CA PRO A 133 17.39 -9.00 -19.69
C PRO A 133 17.62 -9.74 -18.37
N GLU A 134 18.86 -10.19 -18.14
CA GLU A 134 19.33 -10.89 -16.94
C GLU A 134 19.22 -10.04 -15.66
N ASP A 135 19.35 -8.73 -15.75
CA ASP A 135 19.38 -7.82 -14.60
C ASP A 135 17.99 -7.22 -14.27
N ARG A 136 17.01 -7.34 -15.17
CA ARG A 136 15.67 -6.74 -15.01
C ARG A 136 14.91 -7.29 -13.82
N SER A 137 14.94 -8.61 -13.65
CA SER A 137 14.22 -9.30 -12.56
C SER A 137 14.80 -8.93 -11.19
N THR A 138 16.13 -8.90 -11.10
CA THR A 138 16.88 -8.45 -9.92
C THR A 138 16.55 -7.00 -9.61
N PHE A 139 16.59 -6.12 -10.61
CA PHE A 139 16.25 -4.71 -10.46
C PHE A 139 14.82 -4.49 -9.94
N LEU A 140 13.82 -5.10 -10.58
CA LEU A 140 12.42 -4.96 -10.14
C LEU A 140 12.18 -5.56 -8.74
N SER A 141 12.90 -6.65 -8.39
CA SER A 141 12.81 -7.24 -7.05
C SER A 141 13.29 -6.29 -5.95
N LEU A 142 14.33 -5.49 -6.21
CA LEU A 142 14.88 -4.50 -5.27
C LEU A 142 13.88 -3.39 -4.94
N TRP A 143 12.96 -3.11 -5.85
CA TRP A 143 11.91 -2.10 -5.67
C TRP A 143 10.58 -2.70 -5.21
N GLY A 144 10.52 -4.01 -4.98
CA GLY A 144 9.32 -4.71 -4.55
C GLY A 144 8.23 -4.82 -5.63
N THR A 145 8.60 -4.57 -6.89
CA THR A 145 7.73 -4.67 -8.08
C THR A 145 7.99 -5.94 -8.89
N GLY A 146 9.05 -6.70 -8.58
CA GLY A 146 9.37 -7.97 -9.21
C GLY A 146 8.50 -9.15 -8.74
N PRO A 147 8.47 -10.27 -9.50
CA PRO A 147 7.80 -11.49 -9.08
C PRO A 147 8.35 -11.92 -7.72
N ARG A 148 7.47 -12.14 -6.74
CA ARG A 148 7.88 -12.80 -5.49
C ARG A 148 8.38 -14.19 -5.86
N HIS A 149 9.68 -14.43 -5.70
CA HIS A 149 10.14 -15.80 -5.53
C HIS A 149 9.48 -16.34 -4.27
N GLY A 150 8.41 -17.12 -4.47
CA GLY A 150 7.87 -17.98 -3.43
C GLY A 150 9.02 -18.82 -2.93
N ARG A 151 9.34 -18.68 -1.64
CA ARG A 151 10.25 -19.60 -1.00
C ARG A 151 9.59 -21.00 -1.02
N PRO A 152 10.35 -22.07 -1.29
CA PRO A 152 9.90 -23.43 -1.01
C PRO A 152 9.60 -23.62 0.48
#